data_AF-A0A815K972-F1
#
_entry.id   AF-A0A815K972-F1
#
_cell.length_a   1.000
_cell.length_b   1.000
_cell.length_c   1.000
_cell.angle_alpha   90.00
_cell.angle_beta   90.00
_cell.angle_gamma   90.00
#
_symmetry.space_group_name_H-M   'P 1'
#
loop_
_entity.id
_entity.type
_entity.pdbx_description
1 polymer ?
#
loop_
_entity_poly.entity_id
_entity_poly.type
_entity_poly.pdbx_seq_one_letter_code
_entity_poly.pdbx_strand_id
1 'polypeptide(L)'
;MPKLNKRRSLGRTYIRKRWYDQRVLSENESLSEEEEITQDEDDDVEFIRLVDKMKIDDIGDLFELIKDKIGLKFITVLLYMTLRHFGISWVKCDDFFKEIGALRATTANKWANTFLSGSFDKFINEGRGGKHIPSFYDVFPDIELLAKNYSVQRCAAKAADFDAFELAKFIDEQFYMLTSIKKDSNDSLIRSVKSCRLDLRRWGARFESNSQRPYFEGHERQDVVQHRTTFLQHFLPRKDSYYLISEGAQPKWQIPTVGTPTILIFHDESTFRSGEVSAKRWLYDDQAPFYSKGRGRSNMVSDFLIMHQSGPFSQLSLSEYDKALEKYPELDEEQDIDCIERSASASMHVGSDAYFDNATILTQFERLFKLLEFKECFNNHKIEIIVDNARTHSARTYNLSDFGKRISTRCPVDRLQWVDDKGAAQSLSCYFQQGSNRGKSKGLFEIAVEFNYNPSPKLKLSELRQLLAHHPAFQN
;
A
#
# COMPACT_ATOMS: atom_id res chain seq x y z
N MET A 1 -43.19 -9.75 -66.98
CA MET A 1 -41.98 -8.90 -66.77
C MET A 1 -42.13 -8.12 -65.47
N PRO A 2 -41.26 -8.31 -64.47
CA PRO A 2 -41.29 -7.49 -63.26
C PRO A 2 -40.54 -6.17 -63.50
N LYS A 3 -41.14 -5.08 -63.02
CA LYS A 3 -40.76 -3.68 -63.28
C LYS A 3 -39.36 -3.35 -62.73
N LEU A 4 -38.51 -2.76 -63.59
CA LEU A 4 -37.27 -2.11 -63.19
C LEU A 4 -37.54 -1.01 -62.14
N ASN A 5 -36.77 -1.06 -61.06
CA ASN A 5 -36.85 -0.14 -59.92
C ASN A 5 -36.60 1.31 -60.37
N LYS A 6 -37.51 2.24 -60.01
CA LYS A 6 -37.49 3.68 -60.36
C LYS A 6 -36.19 4.41 -59.99
N ARG A 7 -35.34 3.86 -59.10
CA ARG A 7 -34.00 4.40 -58.79
C ARG A 7 -32.93 4.11 -59.85
N ARG A 8 -33.06 3.04 -60.65
CA ARG A 8 -32.08 2.68 -61.70
C ARG A 8 -32.17 3.56 -62.94
N SER A 9 -33.30 4.25 -63.18
CA SER A 9 -33.46 5.13 -64.35
C SER A 9 -32.90 6.54 -64.12
N LEU A 10 -32.93 7.07 -62.89
CA LEU A 10 -32.52 8.44 -62.60
C LEU A 10 -30.99 8.67 -62.72
N GLY A 11 -30.16 7.75 -62.22
CA GLY A 11 -28.70 7.85 -62.30
C GLY A 11 -28.16 7.76 -63.73
N ARG A 12 -28.73 6.86 -64.56
CA ARG A 12 -28.36 6.75 -65.99
C ARG A 12 -28.83 7.96 -66.81
N THR A 13 -29.89 8.63 -66.39
CA THR A 13 -30.42 9.82 -67.09
C THR A 13 -29.56 11.06 -66.80
N TYR A 14 -29.02 11.20 -65.59
CA TYR A 14 -28.09 12.28 -65.24
C TYR A 14 -26.72 12.13 -65.92
N ILE A 15 -26.20 10.90 -65.99
CA ILE A 15 -24.94 10.61 -66.70
C ILE A 15 -25.11 10.79 -68.21
N ARG A 16 -26.25 10.36 -68.81
CA ARG A 16 -26.53 10.63 -70.23
C ARG A 16 -26.68 12.11 -70.56
N LYS A 17 -27.31 12.91 -69.69
CA LYS A 17 -27.45 14.37 -69.90
C LYS A 17 -26.10 15.08 -69.86
N ARG A 18 -25.20 14.69 -68.95
CA ARG A 18 -23.87 15.31 -68.80
C ARG A 18 -22.92 14.97 -69.96
N TRP A 19 -23.11 13.83 -70.63
CA TRP A 19 -22.19 13.31 -71.67
C TRP A 19 -22.68 13.45 -73.13
N TYR A 20 -23.94 13.81 -73.39
CA TYR A 20 -24.42 14.08 -74.77
C TYR A 20 -24.20 15.54 -75.22
N ASP A 21 -24.10 16.49 -74.29
CA ASP A 21 -23.86 17.90 -74.58
C ASP A 21 -22.38 18.25 -74.84
N GLN A 22 -21.48 17.26 -74.84
CA GLN A 22 -20.02 17.47 -74.99
C GLN A 22 -19.34 16.60 -76.07
N ARG A 23 -20.07 16.07 -77.05
CA ARG A 23 -19.44 15.44 -78.24
C ARG A 23 -19.78 16.17 -79.53
N VAL A 24 -19.07 17.27 -79.74
CA VAL A 24 -18.68 17.73 -81.08
C VAL A 24 -17.16 17.56 -81.14
N LEU A 25 -16.72 16.67 -82.05
CA LEU A 25 -15.34 16.48 -82.53
C LEU A 25 -14.36 15.88 -81.49
N SER A 26 -13.41 14.99 -81.83
CA SER A 26 -13.12 14.22 -83.03
C SER A 26 -12.06 13.20 -82.61
N GLU A 27 -12.34 11.94 -82.90
CA GLU A 27 -11.40 10.94 -83.44
C GLU A 27 -9.98 11.44 -83.71
N ASN A 28 -9.02 10.95 -82.91
CA ASN A 28 -7.69 10.44 -83.29
C ASN A 28 -6.73 10.64 -82.11
N GLU A 29 -6.28 9.54 -81.49
CA GLU A 29 -4.86 9.15 -81.51
C GLU A 29 -4.61 7.98 -80.57
N SER A 30 -3.83 7.06 -81.11
CA SER A 30 -3.50 5.73 -80.61
C SER A 30 -2.39 5.75 -79.56
N LEU A 31 -2.46 4.74 -78.68
CA LEU A 31 -1.42 4.31 -77.75
C LEU A 31 -0.11 3.94 -78.48
N SER A 32 1.03 4.33 -77.91
CA SER A 32 2.30 3.61 -78.05
C SER A 32 3.04 3.61 -76.71
N GLU A 33 3.42 2.41 -76.28
CA GLU A 33 4.35 2.13 -75.18
C GLU A 33 5.78 2.41 -75.64
N GLU A 34 6.62 3.01 -74.77
CA GLU A 34 8.05 2.71 -74.67
C GLU A 34 8.59 3.29 -73.34
N GLU A 35 9.42 2.50 -72.66
CA GLU A 35 10.02 2.73 -71.34
C GLU A 35 11.16 3.76 -71.40
N GLU A 36 11.30 4.60 -70.36
CA GLU A 36 12.62 5.12 -69.98
C GLU A 36 12.68 5.40 -68.46
N ILE A 37 13.65 4.75 -67.80
CA ILE A 37 14.01 4.96 -66.40
C ILE A 37 15.01 6.12 -66.37
N THR A 38 14.64 7.24 -65.77
CA THR A 38 15.57 8.30 -65.37
C THR A 38 15.40 8.58 -63.88
N GLN A 39 16.53 8.50 -63.15
CA GLN A 39 16.66 8.88 -61.76
C GLN A 39 16.89 10.39 -61.61
N ASP A 40 16.25 10.90 -60.56
CA ASP A 40 16.64 11.99 -59.65
C ASP A 40 16.25 13.45 -59.98
N GLU A 41 15.72 14.07 -58.92
CA GLU A 41 15.62 15.50 -58.59
C GLU A 41 14.42 16.31 -59.14
N ASP A 42 13.25 16.24 -58.45
CA ASP A 42 12.40 17.40 -58.02
C ASP A 42 10.97 17.02 -57.51
N ASP A 43 10.79 15.94 -56.74
CA ASP A 43 9.44 15.50 -56.31
C ASP A 43 8.78 16.35 -55.20
N ASP A 44 9.52 17.23 -54.52
CA ASP A 44 8.98 18.00 -53.38
C ASP A 44 8.20 19.27 -53.79
N VAL A 45 8.33 19.73 -55.03
CA VAL A 45 7.60 20.93 -55.52
C VAL A 45 6.26 20.56 -56.18
N GLU A 46 6.07 19.30 -56.59
CA GLU A 46 4.82 18.86 -57.22
C GLU A 46 3.80 18.32 -56.21
N PHE A 47 4.23 17.78 -55.07
CA PHE A 47 3.34 17.21 -54.04
C PHE A 47 2.46 18.28 -53.35
N ILE A 48 2.98 19.50 -53.19
CA ILE A 48 2.25 20.64 -52.60
C ILE A 48 1.13 21.14 -53.53
N ARG A 49 1.15 20.81 -54.83
CA ARG A 49 0.09 21.20 -55.79
C ARG A 49 -1.11 20.25 -55.83
N LEU A 50 -1.05 19.09 -55.19
CA LEU A 50 -2.14 18.11 -55.23
C LEU A 50 -3.32 18.54 -54.34
N VAL A 51 -3.02 19.07 -53.16
CA VAL A 51 -4.01 19.46 -52.14
C VAL A 51 -4.89 20.63 -52.60
N ASP A 52 -4.31 21.58 -53.34
CA ASP A 52 -5.04 22.74 -53.88
C ASP A 52 -5.87 22.43 -55.14
N LYS A 53 -5.61 21.29 -55.79
CA LYS A 53 -6.30 20.88 -57.03
C LYS A 53 -7.34 19.79 -56.84
N MET A 54 -7.24 18.99 -55.78
CA MET A 54 -8.08 17.83 -55.55
C MET A 54 -9.38 18.26 -54.85
N LYS A 55 -10.45 18.47 -55.63
CA LYS A 55 -11.74 18.83 -55.04
C LYS A 55 -12.34 17.60 -54.39
N ILE A 56 -12.96 17.78 -53.23
CA ILE A 56 -13.67 16.72 -52.50
C ILE A 56 -14.72 16.03 -53.39
N ASP A 57 -15.29 16.77 -54.35
CA ASP A 57 -16.21 16.22 -55.36
C ASP A 57 -15.53 15.22 -56.31
N ASP A 58 -14.27 15.47 -56.73
CA ASP A 58 -13.51 14.57 -57.60
C ASP A 58 -13.19 13.24 -56.88
N ILE A 59 -12.99 13.31 -55.57
CA ILE A 59 -12.81 12.15 -54.68
C ILE A 59 -14.10 11.32 -54.61
N GLY A 60 -15.26 11.99 -54.53
CA GLY A 60 -16.56 11.34 -54.57
C GLY A 60 -16.85 10.65 -55.89
N ASP A 61 -16.50 11.29 -57.02
CA ASP A 61 -16.65 10.72 -58.36
C ASP A 61 -15.72 9.50 -58.54
N LEU A 62 -14.47 9.58 -58.08
CA LEU A 62 -13.55 8.44 -58.07
C LEU A 62 -14.11 7.30 -57.22
N PHE A 63 -14.61 7.60 -56.02
CA PHE A 63 -15.23 6.62 -55.14
C PHE A 63 -16.36 5.85 -55.84
N GLU A 64 -17.25 6.56 -56.53
CA GLU A 64 -18.37 5.97 -57.27
C GLU A 64 -17.89 5.04 -58.41
N LEU A 65 -16.80 5.39 -59.09
CA LEU A 65 -16.23 4.61 -60.20
C LEU A 65 -15.59 3.29 -59.77
N ILE A 66 -14.99 3.24 -58.57
CA ILE A 66 -14.19 2.09 -58.12
C ILE A 66 -14.83 1.27 -56.98
N LYS A 67 -15.91 1.75 -56.34
CA LYS A 67 -16.56 1.03 -55.22
C LYS A 67 -17.04 -0.38 -55.57
N ASP A 68 -17.43 -0.61 -56.82
CA ASP A 68 -17.90 -1.93 -57.29
C ASP A 68 -16.75 -2.91 -57.58
N LYS A 69 -15.50 -2.42 -57.68
CA LYS A 69 -14.32 -3.23 -57.99
C LYS A 69 -13.48 -3.59 -56.76
N ILE A 70 -13.36 -2.68 -55.79
CA ILE A 70 -12.39 -2.78 -54.68
C ILE A 70 -13.07 -3.10 -53.33
N GLY A 71 -14.41 -3.10 -53.28
CA GLY A 71 -15.16 -3.38 -52.07
C GLY A 71 -15.24 -2.15 -51.15
N LEU A 72 -16.46 -1.81 -50.73
CA LEU A 72 -16.79 -0.57 -50.03
C LEU A 72 -15.92 -0.30 -48.79
N LYS A 73 -15.55 -1.36 -48.06
CA LYS A 73 -14.72 -1.30 -46.86
C LYS A 73 -13.30 -0.78 -47.15
N PHE A 74 -12.62 -1.36 -48.14
CA PHE A 74 -11.23 -1.04 -48.46
C PHE A 74 -11.08 0.41 -48.92
N ILE A 75 -11.95 0.80 -49.84
CA ILE A 75 -11.94 2.15 -50.39
C ILE A 75 -12.30 3.20 -49.34
N THR A 76 -13.29 2.93 -48.48
CA THR A 76 -13.66 3.89 -47.42
C THR A 76 -12.54 4.05 -46.39
N VAL A 77 -11.82 2.97 -46.07
CA VAL A 77 -10.72 3.01 -45.09
C VAL A 77 -9.53 3.78 -45.64
N LEU A 78 -9.15 3.53 -46.89
CA LEU A 78 -8.11 4.30 -47.56
C LEU A 78 -8.47 5.79 -47.59
N LEU A 79 -9.71 6.10 -47.98
CA LEU A 79 -10.21 7.47 -48.05
C LEU A 79 -10.21 8.15 -46.68
N TYR A 80 -10.58 7.41 -45.63
CA TYR A 80 -10.53 7.90 -44.26
C TYR A 80 -9.10 8.22 -43.85
N MET A 81 -8.16 7.31 -44.06
CA MET A 81 -6.75 7.52 -43.71
C MET A 81 -6.17 8.73 -44.45
N THR A 82 -6.47 8.87 -45.74
CA THR A 82 -6.04 10.01 -46.56
C THR A 82 -6.62 11.34 -46.07
N LEU A 83 -7.93 11.41 -45.81
CA LEU A 83 -8.56 12.63 -45.30
C LEU A 83 -8.05 13.02 -43.90
N ARG A 84 -7.78 12.02 -43.05
CA ARG A 84 -7.19 12.24 -41.73
C ARG A 84 -5.73 12.69 -41.81
N HIS A 85 -4.97 12.17 -42.78
CA HIS A 85 -3.60 12.63 -43.07
C HIS A 85 -3.59 14.11 -43.48
N PHE A 86 -4.56 14.55 -44.28
CA PHE A 86 -4.75 15.96 -44.65
C PHE A 86 -5.41 16.83 -43.57
N GLY A 87 -5.55 16.34 -42.32
CA GLY A 87 -6.05 17.13 -41.20
C GLY A 87 -7.56 17.40 -41.22
N ILE A 88 -8.34 16.73 -42.06
CA ILE A 88 -9.79 16.91 -42.11
C ILE A 88 -10.43 16.40 -40.81
N SER A 89 -11.28 17.24 -40.21
CA SER A 89 -11.93 16.93 -38.94
C SER A 89 -12.88 15.73 -39.07
N TRP A 90 -13.09 15.02 -37.96
CA TRP A 90 -13.85 13.78 -37.96
C TRP A 90 -15.30 13.97 -38.44
N VAL A 91 -15.93 15.07 -38.00
CA VAL A 91 -17.29 15.46 -38.41
C VAL A 91 -17.36 15.68 -39.92
N LYS A 92 -16.38 16.39 -40.49
CA LYS A 92 -16.31 16.63 -41.93
C LYS A 92 -16.11 15.34 -42.73
N CYS A 93 -15.30 14.40 -42.24
CA CYS A 93 -15.17 13.09 -42.87
C CYS A 93 -16.49 12.30 -42.82
N ASP A 94 -17.20 12.33 -41.70
CA ASP A 94 -18.45 11.57 -41.51
C ASP A 94 -19.62 12.14 -42.34
N ASP A 95 -19.67 13.46 -42.49
CA ASP A 95 -20.61 14.14 -43.38
C ASP A 95 -20.30 13.81 -44.85
N PHE A 96 -19.04 13.93 -45.28
CA PHE A 96 -18.62 13.57 -46.63
C PHE A 96 -18.91 12.09 -46.96
N PHE A 97 -18.59 11.17 -46.05
CA PHE A 97 -18.87 9.74 -46.25
C PHE A 97 -20.37 9.44 -46.34
N LYS A 98 -21.21 10.22 -45.65
CA LYS A 98 -22.67 10.12 -45.78
C LYS A 98 -23.12 10.49 -47.19
N GLU A 99 -22.55 11.56 -47.76
CA GLU A 99 -22.91 12.09 -49.07
C GLU A 99 -22.56 11.11 -50.20
N ILE A 100 -21.38 10.50 -50.14
CA ILE A 100 -20.91 9.55 -51.17
C ILE A 100 -21.38 8.11 -50.94
N GLY A 101 -22.13 7.84 -49.85
CA GLY A 101 -22.64 6.51 -49.53
C GLY A 101 -21.56 5.52 -49.06
N ALA A 102 -20.48 6.04 -48.46
CA ALA A 102 -19.40 5.24 -47.86
C ALA A 102 -19.77 4.72 -46.45
N LEU A 103 -18.88 3.92 -45.86
CA LEU A 103 -19.00 3.58 -44.44
C LEU A 103 -18.85 4.85 -43.58
N ARG A 104 -19.60 4.92 -42.47
CA ARG A 104 -19.46 6.01 -41.50
C ARG A 104 -18.01 6.14 -41.03
N ALA A 105 -17.59 7.35 -40.69
CA ALA A 105 -16.23 7.63 -40.22
C ALA A 105 -15.88 6.80 -38.97
N THR A 106 -16.87 6.45 -38.14
CA THR A 106 -16.72 5.51 -37.00
C THR A 106 -16.23 4.13 -37.47
N THR A 107 -16.90 3.57 -38.47
CA THR A 107 -16.60 2.25 -39.03
C THR A 107 -15.29 2.27 -39.80
N ALA A 108 -15.02 3.34 -40.55
CA ALA A 108 -13.78 3.52 -41.30
C ALA A 108 -12.57 3.61 -40.36
N ASN A 109 -12.67 4.38 -39.26
CA ASN A 109 -11.62 4.50 -38.25
C ASN A 109 -11.26 3.15 -37.61
N LYS A 110 -12.27 2.38 -37.22
CA LYS A 110 -12.06 1.02 -36.66
C LYS A 110 -11.23 0.14 -37.59
N TRP A 111 -11.59 0.13 -38.87
CA TRP A 111 -10.91 -0.69 -39.86
C TRP A 111 -9.54 -0.14 -40.23
N ALA A 112 -9.34 1.19 -40.24
CA ALA A 112 -8.03 1.82 -40.38
C ALA A 112 -7.08 1.39 -39.26
N ASN A 113 -7.55 1.38 -38.00
CA ASN A 113 -6.75 0.91 -36.87
C ASN A 113 -6.45 -0.61 -36.94
N THR A 114 -7.40 -1.40 -37.45
CA THR A 114 -7.18 -2.84 -37.69
C THR A 114 -6.12 -3.06 -38.78
N PHE A 115 -6.12 -2.22 -39.81
CA PHE A 115 -5.11 -2.24 -40.88
C PHE A 115 -3.73 -1.80 -40.36
N LEU A 116 -3.65 -0.68 -39.63
CA LEU A 116 -2.39 -0.13 -39.09
C LEU A 116 -1.76 -1.00 -38.00
N SER A 117 -2.55 -1.78 -37.26
CA SER A 117 -2.04 -2.73 -36.25
C SER A 117 -1.49 -4.04 -36.83
N GLY A 118 -1.36 -4.16 -38.15
CA GLY A 118 -0.81 -5.35 -38.82
C GLY A 118 -1.76 -6.55 -38.85
N SER A 119 -3.01 -6.40 -38.40
CA SER A 119 -4.03 -7.47 -38.38
C SER A 119 -4.75 -7.61 -39.73
N PHE A 120 -3.99 -7.80 -40.81
CA PHE A 120 -4.51 -7.78 -42.18
C PHE A 120 -5.53 -8.89 -42.45
N ASP A 121 -5.37 -10.07 -41.86
CA ASP A 121 -6.33 -11.19 -41.99
C ASP A 121 -7.71 -10.82 -41.44
N LYS A 122 -7.76 -10.07 -40.33
CA LYS A 122 -9.01 -9.58 -39.74
C LYS A 122 -9.63 -8.46 -40.58
N PHE A 123 -8.79 -7.66 -41.22
CA PHE A 123 -9.21 -6.61 -42.13
C PHE A 123 -9.80 -7.19 -43.42
N ILE A 124 -9.22 -8.25 -44.00
CA ILE A 124 -9.73 -8.92 -45.20
C ILE A 124 -11.01 -9.70 -44.91
N ASN A 125 -11.03 -10.52 -43.86
CA ASN A 125 -12.14 -11.44 -43.62
C ASN A 125 -13.42 -10.69 -43.19
N GLU A 126 -14.44 -10.72 -44.06
CA GLU A 126 -15.81 -10.33 -43.71
C GLU A 126 -16.39 -11.37 -42.74
N GLY A 127 -16.16 -11.15 -41.45
CA GLY A 127 -16.53 -12.10 -40.39
C GLY A 127 -17.94 -12.67 -40.51
N ARG A 128 -18.04 -13.91 -41.02
CA ARG A 128 -19.11 -14.85 -40.65
C ARG A 128 -18.81 -15.35 -39.24
N GLY A 129 -19.12 -14.56 -38.23
CA GLY A 129 -18.95 -14.97 -36.83
C GLY A 129 -19.20 -13.84 -35.84
N GLY A 130 -20.38 -13.86 -35.21
CA GLY A 130 -20.71 -13.13 -33.98
C GLY A 130 -20.74 -11.60 -34.08
N LYS A 131 -21.77 -10.96 -33.51
CA LYS A 131 -21.76 -9.50 -33.28
C LYS A 131 -20.69 -9.16 -32.23
N HIS A 132 -19.48 -8.84 -32.68
CA HIS A 132 -18.48 -8.20 -31.81
C HIS A 132 -18.93 -6.76 -31.53
N ILE A 133 -19.53 -6.54 -30.36
CA ILE A 133 -19.84 -5.19 -29.87
C ILE A 133 -18.49 -4.52 -29.54
N PRO A 134 -18.11 -3.44 -30.24
CA PRO A 134 -16.84 -2.75 -29.95
C PRO A 134 -16.83 -2.26 -28.51
N SER A 135 -15.70 -2.46 -27.83
CA SER A 135 -15.47 -1.92 -26.50
C SER A 135 -15.30 -0.40 -26.58
N PHE A 136 -15.53 0.30 -25.46
CA PHE A 136 -15.26 1.74 -25.37
C PHE A 136 -13.83 2.10 -25.81
N TYR A 137 -12.84 1.29 -25.44
CA TYR A 137 -11.44 1.53 -25.80
C TYR A 137 -11.11 1.15 -27.25
N ASP A 138 -11.93 0.31 -27.91
CA ASP A 138 -11.82 0.08 -29.36
C ASP A 138 -12.12 1.37 -30.15
N VAL A 139 -12.89 2.29 -29.55
CA VAL A 139 -13.23 3.60 -30.11
C VAL A 139 -12.27 4.69 -29.61
N PHE A 140 -11.79 4.58 -28.37
CA PHE A 140 -10.92 5.56 -27.71
C PHE A 140 -9.64 4.91 -27.13
N PRO A 141 -8.72 4.44 -27.97
CA PRO A 141 -7.50 3.76 -27.51
C PRO A 141 -6.55 4.69 -26.75
N ASP A 142 -6.51 5.99 -27.11
CA ASP A 142 -5.66 6.97 -26.43
C ASP A 142 -6.09 7.18 -24.97
N ILE A 143 -7.40 7.14 -24.72
CA ILE A 143 -7.96 7.21 -23.36
C ILE A 143 -7.57 5.96 -22.56
N GLU A 144 -7.50 4.78 -23.20
CA GLU A 144 -7.05 3.56 -22.52
C GLU A 144 -5.61 3.70 -22.03
N LEU A 145 -4.71 4.18 -22.89
CA LEU A 145 -3.30 4.36 -22.55
C LEU A 145 -3.12 5.36 -21.41
N LEU A 146 -3.81 6.51 -21.47
CA LEU A 146 -3.77 7.52 -20.42
C LEU A 146 -4.34 7.00 -19.10
N ALA A 147 -5.46 6.30 -19.14
CA ALA A 147 -6.12 5.76 -17.95
C ALA A 147 -5.28 4.67 -17.27
N LYS A 148 -4.62 3.81 -18.07
CA LYS A 148 -3.68 2.82 -17.56
C LYS A 148 -2.50 3.49 -16.86
N ASN A 149 -1.84 4.45 -17.49
CA ASN A 149 -0.72 5.19 -16.90
C ASN A 149 -1.11 5.92 -15.62
N TYR A 150 -2.25 6.61 -15.61
CA TYR A 150 -2.80 7.27 -14.43
C TYR A 150 -3.01 6.28 -13.28
N SER A 151 -3.62 5.12 -13.55
CA SER A 151 -3.85 4.11 -12.52
C SER A 151 -2.55 3.54 -11.93
N VAL A 152 -1.52 3.30 -12.76
CA VAL A 152 -0.22 2.81 -12.31
C VAL A 152 0.44 3.83 -11.37
N GLN A 153 0.48 5.10 -11.77
CA GLN A 153 1.05 6.18 -10.94
C GLN A 153 0.31 6.35 -9.61
N ARG A 154 -1.02 6.29 -9.62
CA ARG A 154 -1.82 6.46 -8.42
C ARG A 154 -1.73 5.25 -7.48
N CYS A 155 -1.62 4.02 -8.01
CA CYS A 155 -1.38 2.83 -7.20
C CYS A 155 0.01 2.84 -6.54
N ALA A 156 1.02 3.41 -7.21
CA ALA A 156 2.38 3.55 -6.67
C ALA A 156 2.53 4.71 -5.65
N ALA A 157 1.51 5.55 -5.49
CA ALA A 157 1.57 6.69 -4.57
C ALA A 157 1.46 6.26 -3.09
N LYS A 158 2.28 6.88 -2.22
CA LYS A 158 2.28 6.61 -0.78
C LYS A 158 0.94 6.92 -0.08
N ALA A 159 0.15 7.85 -0.64
CA ALA A 159 -1.13 8.28 -0.07
C ALA A 159 -2.20 7.17 -0.08
N ALA A 160 -2.11 6.23 -1.02
CA ALA A 160 -2.97 5.03 -1.08
C ALA A 160 -4.48 5.30 -1.11
N ASP A 161 -4.88 6.45 -1.64
CA ASP A 161 -6.26 6.95 -1.70
C ASP A 161 -6.97 6.60 -3.02
N PHE A 162 -6.28 5.94 -3.95
CA PHE A 162 -6.80 5.62 -5.26
C PHE A 162 -7.88 4.52 -5.24
N ASP A 163 -9.00 4.80 -5.90
CA ASP A 163 -10.06 3.83 -6.13
C ASP A 163 -10.59 3.87 -7.59
N ALA A 164 -11.57 3.00 -7.87
CA ALA A 164 -12.15 2.92 -9.21
C ALA A 164 -13.06 4.10 -9.56
N PHE A 165 -13.46 4.92 -8.57
CA PHE A 165 -14.23 6.14 -8.81
C PHE A 165 -13.33 7.26 -9.32
N GLU A 166 -12.14 7.41 -8.73
CA GLU A 166 -11.10 8.32 -9.22
C GLU A 166 -10.71 8.00 -10.67
N LEU A 167 -10.56 6.72 -11.02
CA LEU A 167 -10.30 6.31 -12.40
C LEU A 167 -11.47 6.68 -13.35
N ALA A 168 -12.71 6.48 -12.91
CA ALA A 168 -13.89 6.80 -13.71
C ALA A 168 -13.99 8.31 -13.99
N LYS A 169 -13.69 9.15 -12.99
CA LYS A 169 -13.65 10.60 -13.12
C LYS A 169 -12.55 11.04 -14.09
N PHE A 170 -11.35 10.45 -13.99
CA PHE A 170 -10.26 10.72 -14.92
C PHE A 170 -10.66 10.41 -16.37
N ILE A 171 -11.24 9.23 -16.63
CA ILE A 171 -11.67 8.82 -17.98
C ILE A 171 -12.74 9.77 -18.54
N ASP A 172 -13.67 10.19 -17.69
CA ASP A 172 -14.72 11.13 -18.05
C ASP A 172 -14.15 12.49 -18.49
N GLU A 173 -13.22 13.04 -17.72
CA GLU A 173 -12.51 14.28 -18.07
C GLU A 173 -11.74 14.16 -19.40
N GLN A 174 -11.01 13.06 -19.61
CA GLN A 174 -10.29 12.83 -20.85
C GLN A 174 -11.22 12.71 -22.06
N PHE A 175 -12.38 12.06 -21.90
CA PHE A 175 -13.36 11.91 -22.97
C PHE A 175 -13.91 13.25 -23.46
N TYR A 176 -14.34 14.12 -22.54
CA TYR A 176 -14.90 15.41 -22.93
C TYR A 176 -13.83 16.36 -23.49
N MET A 177 -12.59 16.29 -22.99
CA MET A 177 -11.48 17.02 -23.60
C MET A 177 -11.20 16.55 -25.04
N LEU A 178 -11.13 15.25 -25.27
CA LEU A 178 -10.83 14.69 -26.59
C LEU A 178 -11.94 14.94 -27.61
N THR A 179 -13.20 14.87 -27.19
CA THR A 179 -14.37 14.98 -28.08
C THR A 179 -14.87 16.41 -28.25
N SER A 180 -14.45 17.35 -27.39
CA SER A 180 -14.97 18.73 -27.31
C SER A 180 -16.49 18.82 -27.11
N ILE A 181 -17.13 17.73 -26.67
CA ILE A 181 -18.55 17.72 -26.30
C ILE A 181 -18.69 18.45 -24.95
N LYS A 182 -19.72 19.27 -24.79
CA LYS A 182 -20.03 19.88 -23.50
C LYS A 182 -20.79 18.89 -22.63
N LYS A 183 -20.25 18.65 -21.42
CA LYS A 183 -20.91 17.82 -20.40
C LYS A 183 -22.09 18.57 -19.77
N ASP A 184 -23.25 17.92 -19.67
CA ASP A 184 -24.36 18.44 -18.86
C ASP A 184 -24.15 18.07 -17.38
N SER A 185 -24.59 18.95 -16.48
CA SER A 185 -24.71 18.72 -15.04
C SER A 185 -25.43 17.41 -14.65
N ASN A 186 -26.35 16.93 -15.50
CA ASN A 186 -27.10 15.68 -15.25
C ASN A 186 -26.45 14.44 -15.87
N ASP A 187 -25.34 14.57 -16.60
CA ASP A 187 -24.70 13.44 -17.26
C ASP A 187 -23.99 12.52 -16.26
N SER A 188 -24.31 11.23 -16.34
CA SER A 188 -23.56 10.19 -15.65
C SER A 188 -22.15 10.06 -16.22
N LEU A 189 -21.23 9.50 -15.43
CA LEU A 189 -19.87 9.17 -15.90
C LEU A 189 -19.91 8.33 -17.17
N ILE A 190 -19.13 8.73 -18.18
CA ILE A 190 -19.00 8.04 -19.47
C ILE A 190 -18.63 6.57 -19.28
N ARG A 191 -17.84 6.29 -18.25
CA ARG A 191 -17.50 4.93 -17.84
C ARG A 191 -17.85 4.70 -16.39
N SER A 192 -18.70 3.71 -16.12
CA SER A 192 -19.13 3.39 -14.75
C SER A 192 -17.96 2.90 -13.89
N VAL A 193 -18.05 3.15 -12.57
CA VAL A 193 -17.10 2.64 -11.56
C VAL A 193 -16.95 1.12 -11.66
N LYS A 194 -18.04 0.39 -11.91
CA LYS A 194 -18.02 -1.07 -12.09
C LYS A 194 -17.18 -1.49 -13.29
N SER A 195 -17.24 -0.75 -14.40
CA SER A 195 -16.42 -1.02 -15.59
C SER A 195 -14.95 -0.69 -15.33
N CYS A 196 -14.66 0.40 -14.62
CA CYS A 196 -13.31 0.77 -14.25
C CYS A 196 -12.64 -0.28 -13.35
N ARG A 197 -13.39 -0.95 -12.45
CA ARG A 197 -12.87 -2.10 -11.68
C ARG A 197 -12.47 -3.28 -12.57
N LEU A 198 -13.23 -3.52 -13.66
CA LEU A 198 -12.89 -4.58 -14.61
C LEU A 198 -11.67 -4.22 -15.43
N ASP A 199 -11.50 -2.95 -15.80
CA ASP A 199 -10.33 -2.47 -16.52
C ASP A 199 -9.06 -2.59 -15.70
N LEU A 200 -9.10 -2.17 -14.44
CA LEU A 200 -7.97 -2.33 -13.50
C LEU A 200 -7.51 -3.79 -13.46
N ARG A 201 -8.43 -4.74 -13.35
CA ARG A 201 -8.10 -6.18 -13.41
C ARG A 201 -7.52 -6.61 -14.75
N ARG A 202 -8.07 -6.12 -15.86
CA ARG A 202 -7.57 -6.41 -17.22
C ARG A 202 -6.17 -5.87 -17.45
N TRP A 203 -5.85 -4.71 -16.85
CA TRP A 203 -4.53 -4.10 -16.94
C TRP A 203 -3.51 -4.73 -15.99
N GLY A 204 -3.91 -5.68 -15.15
CA GLY A 204 -3.03 -6.42 -14.24
C GLY A 204 -3.08 -5.97 -12.78
N ALA A 205 -3.96 -5.03 -12.42
CA ALA A 205 -4.11 -4.62 -11.03
C ALA A 205 -4.96 -5.61 -10.22
N ARG A 206 -4.53 -5.89 -8.99
CA ARG A 206 -5.23 -6.74 -8.02
C ARG A 206 -5.75 -5.89 -6.87
N PHE A 207 -6.93 -6.23 -6.35
CA PHE A 207 -7.48 -5.57 -5.17
C PHE A 207 -7.17 -6.39 -3.92
N GLU A 208 -5.98 -6.18 -3.36
CA GLU A 208 -5.40 -7.03 -2.33
C GLU A 208 -4.87 -6.22 -1.15
N SER A 209 -4.66 -6.92 -0.03
CA SER A 209 -3.96 -6.34 1.11
C SER A 209 -2.47 -6.33 0.85
N ASN A 210 -1.84 -5.15 0.86
CA ASN A 210 -0.39 -5.07 0.67
C ASN A 210 0.31 -5.63 1.93
N SER A 211 0.92 -6.81 1.77
CA SER A 211 1.65 -7.55 2.81
C SER A 211 3.11 -7.13 2.94
N GLN A 212 3.63 -6.29 2.04
CA GLN A 212 4.99 -5.80 2.09
C GLN A 212 5.12 -4.80 3.25
N ARG A 213 5.63 -5.29 4.39
CA ARG A 213 6.01 -4.47 5.53
C ARG A 213 7.53 -4.36 5.56
N PRO A 214 8.11 -3.15 5.72
CA PRO A 214 9.56 -2.95 5.79
C PRO A 214 10.22 -3.68 6.97
N TYR A 215 9.42 -4.12 7.95
CA TYR A 215 9.91 -4.80 9.14
C TYR A 215 10.41 -6.22 8.89
N PHE A 216 9.98 -6.93 7.83
CA PHE A 216 10.30 -8.35 7.65
C PHE A 216 11.78 -8.63 7.30
N GLU A 217 12.49 -7.70 6.65
CA GLU A 217 13.87 -7.95 6.19
C GLU A 217 14.88 -8.16 7.34
N GLY A 218 14.60 -7.61 8.53
CA GLY A 218 15.46 -7.80 9.71
C GLY A 218 15.30 -9.15 10.39
N HIS A 219 14.20 -9.88 10.16
CA HIS A 219 13.84 -11.09 10.92
C HIS A 219 14.72 -12.30 10.59
N GLU A 220 15.30 -12.33 9.40
CA GLU A 220 16.10 -13.44 8.89
C GLU A 220 17.61 -13.21 9.03
N ARG A 221 18.02 -12.11 9.69
CA ARG A 221 19.42 -11.92 10.07
C ARG A 221 19.87 -13.05 11.00
N GLN A 222 21.10 -13.52 10.80
CA GLN A 222 21.63 -14.67 11.52
C GLN A 222 21.59 -14.50 13.06
N ASP A 223 21.89 -13.30 13.56
CA ASP A 223 21.84 -12.99 14.99
C ASP A 223 20.41 -13.03 15.55
N VAL A 224 19.44 -12.54 14.78
CA VAL A 224 18.01 -12.58 15.14
C VAL A 224 17.49 -14.02 15.14
N VAL A 225 17.86 -14.82 14.14
CA VAL A 225 17.51 -16.24 14.07
C VAL A 225 18.11 -17.00 15.26
N GLN A 226 19.37 -16.76 15.59
CA GLN A 226 20.01 -17.37 16.75
C GLN A 226 19.31 -16.98 18.07
N HIS A 227 18.97 -15.70 18.25
CA HIS A 227 18.22 -15.25 19.42
C HIS A 227 16.84 -15.92 19.52
N ARG A 228 16.12 -16.05 18.39
CA ARG A 228 14.84 -16.77 18.33
C ARG A 228 15.00 -18.24 18.74
N THR A 229 16.07 -18.91 18.31
CA THR A 229 16.37 -20.28 18.74
C THR A 229 16.57 -20.37 20.25
N THR A 230 17.36 -19.46 20.84
CA THR A 230 17.57 -19.41 22.30
C THR A 230 16.26 -19.16 23.05
N PHE A 231 15.43 -18.24 22.55
CA PHE A 231 14.11 -17.97 23.12
C PHE A 231 13.23 -19.23 23.12
N LEU A 232 13.15 -19.95 22.01
CA LEU A 232 12.37 -21.20 21.92
C LEU A 232 12.92 -22.31 22.81
N GLN A 233 14.25 -22.42 22.96
CA GLN A 233 14.88 -23.38 23.87
C GLN A 233 14.49 -23.16 25.33
N HIS A 234 14.15 -21.92 25.70
CA HIS A 234 13.62 -21.64 27.03
C HIS A 234 12.20 -22.22 27.17
N PHE A 235 11.27 -21.94 26.26
CA PHE A 235 9.84 -22.29 26.43
C PHE A 235 9.48 -23.73 26.07
N LEU A 236 10.00 -24.28 24.97
CA LEU A 236 9.58 -25.58 24.47
C LEU A 236 9.73 -26.75 25.48
N PRO A 237 10.83 -26.85 26.26
CA PRO A 237 10.97 -27.91 27.26
C PRO A 237 10.00 -27.78 28.43
N ARG A 238 9.43 -26.59 28.66
CA ARG A 238 8.53 -26.29 29.78
C ARG A 238 7.07 -26.15 29.36
N LYS A 239 6.75 -26.51 28.10
CA LYS A 239 5.40 -26.38 27.54
C LYS A 239 4.31 -26.99 28.44
N ASP A 240 4.61 -28.10 29.11
CA ASP A 240 3.67 -28.85 29.93
C ASP A 240 3.43 -28.21 31.33
N SER A 241 4.17 -27.15 31.66
CA SER A 241 3.96 -26.30 32.84
C SER A 241 3.10 -25.07 32.55
N TYR A 242 2.75 -24.81 31.29
CA TYR A 242 1.94 -23.65 30.88
C TYR A 242 0.50 -24.03 30.55
N TYR A 243 -0.38 -23.05 30.71
CA TYR A 243 -1.70 -23.09 30.09
C TYR A 243 -1.54 -22.86 28.59
N LEU A 244 -2.17 -23.70 27.78
CA LEU A 244 -2.15 -23.59 26.32
C LEU A 244 -3.57 -23.73 25.77
N ILE A 245 -3.76 -23.36 24.50
CA ILE A 245 -5.02 -23.54 23.79
C ILE A 245 -4.77 -24.56 22.68
N SER A 246 -5.60 -25.60 22.63
CA SER A 246 -5.51 -26.62 21.58
C SER A 246 -5.83 -26.02 20.21
N GLU A 247 -5.08 -26.43 19.20
CA GLU A 247 -5.39 -26.13 17.81
C GLU A 247 -6.66 -26.87 17.36
N GLY A 248 -7.49 -26.24 16.52
CA GLY A 248 -8.67 -26.85 15.92
C GLY A 248 -9.88 -25.94 15.85
N ALA A 249 -10.96 -26.42 15.23
CA ALA A 249 -12.20 -25.66 15.04
C ALA A 249 -12.94 -25.31 16.35
N GLN A 250 -12.60 -26.00 17.44
CA GLN A 250 -13.13 -25.77 18.78
C GLN A 250 -11.96 -25.76 19.78
N PRO A 251 -11.26 -24.62 19.91
CA PRO A 251 -10.11 -24.52 20.80
C PRO A 251 -10.51 -24.78 22.26
N LYS A 252 -9.71 -25.58 22.97
CA LYS A 252 -9.90 -25.91 24.38
C LYS A 252 -8.63 -25.61 25.16
N TRP A 253 -8.81 -25.21 26.41
CA TRP A 253 -7.70 -25.04 27.34
C TRP A 253 -7.04 -26.37 27.66
N GLN A 254 -5.71 -26.39 27.56
CA GLN A 254 -4.82 -27.42 28.04
C GLN A 254 -4.21 -26.91 29.35
N ILE A 255 -4.46 -27.65 30.43
CA ILE A 255 -4.03 -27.29 31.78
C ILE A 255 -2.63 -27.87 32.01
N PRO A 256 -1.73 -27.16 32.73
CA PRO A 256 -0.43 -27.70 33.12
C PRO A 256 -0.54 -29.08 33.77
N THR A 257 0.33 -30.01 33.38
CA THR A 257 0.35 -31.38 33.91
C THR A 257 1.62 -31.70 34.71
N VAL A 258 2.65 -30.84 34.62
CA VAL A 258 3.95 -31.06 35.26
C VAL A 258 4.43 -29.81 35.99
N GLY A 259 4.94 -30.01 37.21
CA GLY A 259 5.58 -28.98 38.01
C GLY A 259 4.60 -27.98 38.62
N THR A 260 5.10 -26.81 39.00
CA THR A 260 4.26 -25.68 39.43
C THR A 260 3.62 -25.06 38.19
N PRO A 261 2.28 -24.97 38.12
CA PRO A 261 1.58 -24.25 37.05
C PRO A 261 2.16 -22.86 36.86
N THR A 262 2.48 -22.51 35.61
CA THR A 262 3.09 -21.24 35.26
C THR A 262 2.16 -20.47 34.33
N ILE A 263 1.87 -19.22 34.68
CA ILE A 263 1.06 -18.31 33.89
C ILE A 263 2.01 -17.47 33.03
N LEU A 264 1.73 -17.46 31.73
CA LEU A 264 2.39 -16.56 30.80
C LEU A 264 1.58 -15.28 30.68
N ILE A 265 2.24 -14.14 30.88
CA ILE A 265 1.69 -12.82 30.63
C ILE A 265 2.51 -12.20 29.50
N PHE A 266 1.85 -11.74 28.45
CA PHE A 266 2.48 -11.05 27.31
C PHE A 266 2.14 -9.58 27.40
N HIS A 267 3.13 -8.72 27.20
CA HIS A 267 2.96 -7.27 27.23
C HIS A 267 3.47 -6.67 25.92
N ASP A 268 2.71 -5.72 25.38
CA ASP A 268 3.04 -4.98 24.16
C ASP A 268 2.27 -3.65 24.13
N GLU A 269 2.80 -2.68 23.39
CA GLU A 269 2.13 -1.41 23.11
C GLU A 269 1.69 -1.28 21.65
N SER A 270 0.45 -0.84 21.45
CA SER A 270 -0.12 -0.63 20.12
C SER A 270 -0.53 0.82 19.94
N THR A 271 -0.17 1.40 18.79
CA THR A 271 -0.62 2.73 18.39
C THR A 271 -1.74 2.64 17.38
N PHE A 272 -2.92 3.13 17.74
CA PHE A 272 -4.08 3.25 16.85
C PHE A 272 -4.14 4.67 16.28
N ARG A 273 -4.19 4.82 14.96
CA ARG A 273 -4.28 6.15 14.32
C ARG A 273 -5.63 6.37 13.65
N SER A 274 -6.16 7.59 13.77
CA SER A 274 -7.33 7.99 13.00
C SER A 274 -6.97 8.04 11.51
N GLY A 275 -7.88 7.54 10.67
CA GLY A 275 -7.66 7.51 9.22
C GLY A 275 -6.63 6.48 8.75
N GLU A 276 -6.34 5.42 9.52
CA GLU A 276 -5.71 4.23 8.93
C GLU A 276 -6.61 3.70 7.80
N VAL A 277 -6.12 3.86 6.57
CA VAL A 277 -6.85 3.53 5.36
C VAL A 277 -6.94 2.00 5.23
N SER A 278 -8.07 1.53 4.69
CA SER A 278 -8.36 0.11 4.41
C SER A 278 -7.12 -0.67 3.94
N ALA A 279 -6.91 -1.83 4.56
CA ALA A 279 -5.81 -2.73 4.24
C ALA A 279 -5.78 -3.11 2.74
N LYS A 280 -6.92 -3.08 2.04
CA LYS A 280 -7.05 -3.47 0.63
C LYS A 280 -7.07 -2.28 -0.31
N ARG A 281 -6.27 -2.35 -1.38
CA ARG A 281 -6.17 -1.35 -2.44
C ARG A 281 -5.87 -2.00 -3.79
N TRP A 282 -5.96 -1.22 -4.87
CA TRP A 282 -5.48 -1.66 -6.17
C TRP A 282 -3.95 -1.61 -6.21
N LEU A 283 -3.33 -2.72 -6.62
CA LEU A 283 -1.88 -2.90 -6.68
C LEU A 283 -1.51 -3.51 -8.03
N TYR A 284 -0.43 -3.01 -8.63
CA TYR A 284 0.23 -3.69 -9.73
C TYR A 284 1.40 -4.50 -9.17
N ASP A 285 1.67 -5.66 -9.77
CA ASP A 285 2.81 -6.50 -9.40
C ASP A 285 4.11 -5.65 -9.45
N ASP A 286 4.99 -5.83 -8.46
CA ASP A 286 6.29 -5.15 -8.30
C ASP A 286 6.28 -3.63 -8.02
N GLN A 287 5.11 -3.00 -7.81
CA GLN A 287 5.03 -1.55 -7.54
C GLN A 287 4.33 -1.18 -6.22
N ALA A 288 4.30 -2.09 -5.24
CA ALA A 288 3.73 -1.80 -3.94
C ALA A 288 4.63 -0.81 -3.15
N PRO A 289 4.21 0.44 -2.90
CA PRO A 289 5.05 1.38 -2.17
C PRO A 289 5.10 1.05 -0.67
N PHE A 290 6.24 1.33 -0.04
CA PHE A 290 6.33 1.36 1.42
C PHE A 290 5.47 2.48 2.00
N TYR A 291 4.70 2.15 3.03
CA TYR A 291 3.75 3.07 3.66
C TYR A 291 4.42 4.22 4.40
N SER A 292 3.81 5.40 4.34
CA SER A 292 3.88 6.34 5.44
C SER A 292 2.77 6.02 6.43
N LYS A 293 3.08 5.93 7.74
CA LYS A 293 2.06 5.86 8.80
C LYS A 293 1.07 7.03 8.63
N GLY A 294 -0.23 6.78 8.85
CA GLY A 294 -1.27 7.80 8.69
C GLY A 294 -0.96 9.08 9.48
N ARG A 295 -1.33 10.23 8.93
CA ARG A 295 -1.13 11.57 9.53
C ARG A 295 -2.20 11.95 10.57
N GLY A 296 -3.15 11.07 10.86
CA GLY A 296 -4.19 11.31 11.85
C GLY A 296 -3.71 11.24 13.29
N ARG A 297 -4.57 11.66 14.21
CA ARG A 297 -4.35 11.60 15.66
C ARG A 297 -4.10 10.15 16.06
N SER A 298 -3.11 9.91 16.92
CA SER A 298 -2.82 8.59 17.48
C SER A 298 -3.36 8.46 18.90
N ASN A 299 -3.73 7.24 19.27
CA ASN A 299 -3.90 6.78 20.65
C ASN A 299 -2.95 5.59 20.85
N MET A 300 -2.08 5.67 21.86
CA MET A 300 -1.19 4.58 22.23
C MET A 300 -1.79 3.83 23.43
N VAL A 301 -1.97 2.53 23.28
CA VAL A 301 -2.54 1.64 24.29
C VAL A 301 -1.49 0.60 24.64
N SER A 302 -1.37 0.28 25.91
CA SER A 302 -0.46 -0.72 26.48
C SER A 302 -1.28 -1.72 27.29
N ASP A 303 -1.08 -3.01 27.08
CA ASP A 303 -1.90 -4.05 27.71
C ASP A 303 -1.13 -5.32 28.05
N PHE A 304 -1.70 -6.12 28.97
CA PHE A 304 -1.17 -7.39 29.44
C PHE A 304 -2.12 -8.53 29.08
N LEU A 305 -1.72 -9.37 28.11
CA LEU A 305 -2.45 -10.56 27.72
C LEU A 305 -2.07 -11.75 28.57
N ILE A 306 -3.06 -12.40 29.19
CA ILE A 306 -2.86 -13.52 30.10
C ILE A 306 -3.25 -14.83 29.44
N MET A 307 -2.33 -15.80 29.48
CA MET A 307 -2.61 -17.18 29.09
C MET A 307 -3.19 -17.95 30.27
N HIS A 308 -4.48 -17.74 30.57
CA HIS A 308 -5.20 -18.44 31.63
C HIS A 308 -6.72 -18.50 31.37
N GLN A 309 -7.39 -19.50 31.95
CA GLN A 309 -8.83 -19.74 31.79
C GLN A 309 -9.72 -18.60 32.32
N SER A 310 -9.20 -17.76 33.21
CA SER A 310 -9.92 -16.62 33.78
C SER A 310 -10.20 -15.51 32.77
N GLY A 311 -9.53 -15.52 31.62
CA GLY A 311 -9.72 -14.53 30.56
C GLY A 311 -8.39 -13.95 30.07
N PRO A 312 -8.39 -13.32 28.89
CA PRO A 312 -7.18 -12.85 28.24
C PRO A 312 -6.63 -11.55 28.83
N PHE A 313 -7.35 -10.86 29.72
CA PHE A 313 -6.94 -9.56 30.27
C PHE A 313 -6.73 -9.62 31.78
N SER A 314 -5.77 -8.85 32.27
CA SER A 314 -5.44 -8.72 33.70
C SER A 314 -6.47 -7.90 34.47
N GLN A 315 -7.68 -8.44 34.70
CA GLN A 315 -8.73 -7.73 35.43
C GLN A 315 -9.09 -8.42 36.76
N LEU A 316 -9.15 -7.64 37.84
CA LEU A 316 -9.69 -8.09 39.13
C LEU A 316 -11.23 -8.06 39.16
N SER A 317 -11.82 -9.02 39.86
CA SER A 317 -13.21 -8.92 40.30
C SER A 317 -13.37 -7.76 41.29
N LEU A 318 -14.61 -7.30 41.51
CA LEU A 318 -14.88 -6.21 42.45
C LEU A 318 -14.32 -6.52 43.85
N SER A 319 -14.59 -7.72 44.37
CA SER A 319 -14.09 -8.13 45.69
C SER A 319 -12.57 -8.27 45.77
N GLU A 320 -11.90 -8.67 44.69
CA GLU A 320 -10.43 -8.69 44.63
C GLU A 320 -9.87 -7.26 44.63
N TYR A 321 -10.53 -6.34 43.92
CA TYR A 321 -10.10 -4.95 43.82
C TYR A 321 -10.36 -4.15 45.10
N ASP A 322 -11.48 -4.36 45.79
CA ASP A 322 -11.75 -3.72 47.08
C ASP A 322 -10.63 -4.04 48.09
N LYS A 323 -10.20 -5.30 48.15
CA LYS A 323 -9.04 -5.72 48.97
C LYS A 323 -7.73 -5.07 48.50
N ALA A 324 -7.56 -4.90 47.19
CA ALA A 324 -6.40 -4.21 46.63
C ALA A 324 -6.37 -2.74 47.05
N LEU A 325 -7.50 -2.05 47.04
CA LEU A 325 -7.64 -0.65 47.47
C LEU A 325 -7.41 -0.48 48.98
N GLU A 326 -7.84 -1.44 49.80
CA GLU A 326 -7.56 -1.41 51.24
C GLU A 326 -6.06 -1.41 51.53
N LYS A 327 -5.25 -2.09 50.71
CA LYS A 327 -3.79 -2.16 50.87
C LYS A 327 -3.04 -1.08 50.09
N TYR A 328 -3.53 -0.73 48.91
CA TYR A 328 -2.93 0.19 47.96
C TYR A 328 -3.96 1.25 47.51
N PRO A 329 -4.27 2.24 48.37
CA PRO A 329 -5.24 3.28 48.06
C PRO A 329 -4.88 4.09 46.80
N GLU A 330 -3.58 4.20 46.48
CA GLU A 330 -3.07 4.91 45.31
C GLU A 330 -3.47 4.27 43.96
N LEU A 331 -4.08 3.08 43.97
CA LEU A 331 -4.63 2.46 42.77
C LEU A 331 -5.88 3.21 42.25
N ASP A 332 -6.53 4.01 43.08
CA ASP A 332 -7.70 4.86 42.73
C ASP A 332 -7.32 6.32 42.48
N GLU A 333 -6.04 6.68 42.68
CA GLU A 333 -5.55 8.03 42.39
C GLU A 333 -5.37 8.24 40.89
N GLU A 334 -5.57 9.47 40.44
CA GLU A 334 -5.35 9.87 39.04
C GLU A 334 -3.84 9.82 38.74
N GLN A 335 -3.46 9.08 37.70
CA GLN A 335 -2.07 8.90 37.28
C GLN A 335 -1.83 9.57 35.92
N ASP A 336 -0.56 9.79 35.57
CA ASP A 336 -0.17 10.33 34.25
C ASP A 336 -0.61 9.42 33.08
N ILE A 337 -0.92 8.15 33.37
CA ILE A 337 -1.46 7.18 32.43
C ILE A 337 -2.93 6.86 32.75
N ASP A 338 -3.77 6.83 31.72
CA ASP A 338 -5.19 6.50 31.86
C ASP A 338 -5.35 4.97 31.96
N CYS A 339 -5.31 4.46 33.19
CA CYS A 339 -5.46 3.04 33.48
C CYS A 339 -6.92 2.63 33.53
N ILE A 340 -7.23 1.48 32.93
CA ILE A 340 -8.56 0.87 33.06
C ILE A 340 -8.77 0.43 34.51
N GLU A 341 -9.96 0.74 35.05
CA GLU A 341 -10.37 0.34 36.40
C GLU A 341 -10.17 -1.17 36.60
N ARG A 342 -9.56 -1.55 37.73
CA ARG A 342 -9.29 -2.96 38.11
C ARG A 342 -8.33 -3.71 37.17
N SER A 343 -7.67 -3.01 36.25
CA SER A 343 -6.67 -3.58 35.33
C SER A 343 -5.37 -2.77 35.35
N ALA A 344 -4.31 -3.37 34.81
CA ALA A 344 -3.05 -2.68 34.48
C ALA A 344 -3.00 -2.20 33.02
N SER A 345 -4.04 -2.44 32.23
CA SER A 345 -4.19 -1.90 30.88
C SER A 345 -4.23 -0.38 30.95
N ALA A 346 -3.45 0.30 30.11
CA ALA A 346 -3.32 1.75 30.14
C ALA A 346 -3.35 2.35 28.74
N SER A 347 -3.79 3.61 28.63
CA SER A 347 -3.69 4.39 27.40
C SER A 347 -3.16 5.78 27.67
N MET A 348 -2.52 6.37 26.66
CA MET A 348 -2.11 7.77 26.71
C MET A 348 -3.26 8.66 26.22
N HIS A 349 -3.46 9.81 26.86
CA HIS A 349 -4.56 10.72 26.53
C HIS A 349 -4.61 11.10 25.03
N VAL A 350 -5.81 11.07 24.46
CA VAL A 350 -6.05 11.40 23.05
C VAL A 350 -5.87 12.91 22.82
N GLY A 351 -4.82 13.28 22.09
CA GLY A 351 -4.58 14.67 21.65
C GLY A 351 -3.23 15.25 22.05
N SER A 352 -2.48 14.57 22.92
CA SER A 352 -1.05 14.77 23.09
C SER A 352 -0.30 13.76 22.21
N ASP A 353 0.82 14.16 21.60
CA ASP A 353 1.78 13.23 20.97
C ASP A 353 2.54 12.48 22.08
N ALA A 354 1.81 11.73 22.90
CA ALA A 354 2.33 11.09 24.09
C ALA A 354 2.66 9.61 23.80
N TYR A 355 3.85 9.20 24.22
CA TYR A 355 4.37 7.84 24.12
C TYR A 355 4.62 7.31 25.52
N PHE A 356 4.57 5.98 25.68
CA PHE A 356 5.07 5.35 26.90
C PHE A 356 6.58 5.54 26.99
N ASP A 357 7.02 6.14 28.09
CA ASP A 357 8.40 6.30 28.49
C ASP A 357 8.76 5.33 29.64
N ASN A 358 9.99 5.39 30.14
CA ASN A 358 10.43 4.49 31.21
C ASN A 358 9.59 4.64 32.49
N ALA A 359 9.18 5.87 32.83
CA ALA A 359 8.47 6.15 34.07
C ALA A 359 7.04 5.60 34.00
N THR A 360 6.34 5.88 32.90
CA THR A 360 4.98 5.39 32.66
C THR A 360 4.92 3.87 32.54
N ILE A 361 5.89 3.22 31.87
CA ILE A 361 6.00 1.75 31.86
C ILE A 361 6.26 1.19 33.26
N LEU A 362 7.16 1.80 34.04
CA LEU A 362 7.42 1.35 35.41
C LEU A 362 6.15 1.44 36.28
N THR A 363 5.45 2.58 36.25
CA THR A 363 4.18 2.78 36.94
C THR A 363 3.15 1.71 36.55
N GLN A 364 3.07 1.39 35.25
CA GLN A 364 2.15 0.37 34.76
C GLN A 364 2.51 -1.03 35.28
N PHE A 365 3.79 -1.40 35.30
CA PHE A 365 4.25 -2.70 35.84
C PHE A 365 4.09 -2.78 37.36
N GLU A 366 4.34 -1.69 38.09
CA GLU A 366 4.07 -1.62 39.53
C GLU A 366 2.59 -1.84 39.82
N ARG A 367 1.70 -1.22 39.04
CA ARG A 367 0.26 -1.45 39.12
C ARG A 367 -0.07 -2.92 38.85
N LEU A 368 0.49 -3.53 37.80
CA LEU A 368 0.32 -4.96 37.53
C LEU A 368 0.70 -5.82 38.74
N PHE A 369 1.89 -5.62 39.31
CA PHE A 369 2.36 -6.44 40.43
C PHE A 369 1.49 -6.29 41.68
N LYS A 370 0.98 -5.08 41.97
CA LYS A 370 0.01 -4.85 43.04
C LYS A 370 -1.28 -5.62 42.80
N LEU A 371 -1.81 -5.59 41.57
CA LEU A 371 -3.05 -6.30 41.23
C LEU A 371 -2.88 -7.83 41.27
N LEU A 372 -1.74 -8.35 40.79
CA LEU A 372 -1.47 -9.79 40.76
C LEU A 372 -1.49 -10.43 42.15
N GLU A 373 -1.17 -9.69 43.21
CA GLU A 373 -1.23 -10.19 44.60
C GLU A 373 -2.65 -10.60 45.01
N PHE A 374 -3.68 -9.96 44.44
CA PHE A 374 -5.07 -10.19 44.80
C PHE A 374 -5.80 -11.11 43.82
N LYS A 375 -5.17 -11.52 42.73
CA LYS A 375 -5.81 -12.40 41.76
C LYS A 375 -5.87 -13.82 42.29
N GLU A 376 -7.00 -14.20 42.88
CA GLU A 376 -7.14 -15.44 43.65
C GLU A 376 -6.87 -16.68 42.79
N CYS A 377 -7.30 -16.65 41.52
CA CYS A 377 -7.06 -17.75 40.59
C CYS A 377 -5.59 -17.93 40.18
N PHE A 378 -4.71 -16.97 40.49
CA PHE A 378 -3.27 -17.06 40.24
C PHE A 378 -2.48 -17.51 41.46
N ASN A 379 -3.15 -17.72 42.60
CA ASN A 379 -2.50 -18.23 43.81
C ASN A 379 -1.77 -19.55 43.51
N ASN A 380 -0.55 -19.70 44.07
CA ASN A 380 0.33 -20.86 43.88
C ASN A 380 0.85 -21.08 42.44
N HIS A 381 0.72 -20.09 41.57
CA HIS A 381 1.33 -20.13 40.23
C HIS A 381 2.69 -19.45 40.23
N LYS A 382 3.56 -19.88 39.32
CA LYS A 382 4.66 -19.05 38.86
C LYS A 382 4.14 -18.10 37.79
N ILE A 383 4.72 -16.90 37.70
CA ILE A 383 4.36 -15.92 36.68
C ILE A 383 5.61 -15.63 35.87
N GLU A 384 5.49 -15.76 34.55
CA GLU A 384 6.52 -15.37 33.59
C GLU A 384 5.94 -14.29 32.68
N ILE A 385 6.55 -13.11 32.70
CA ILE A 385 6.13 -11.97 31.88
C ILE A 385 7.06 -11.86 30.67
N ILE A 386 6.48 -11.79 29.48
CA ILE A 386 7.16 -11.70 28.20
C ILE A 386 6.91 -10.31 27.63
N VAL A 387 7.99 -9.58 27.42
CA VAL A 387 8.02 -8.25 26.81
C VAL A 387 8.91 -8.28 25.57
N ASP A 388 8.78 -7.27 24.71
CA ASP A 388 9.76 -7.06 23.65
C ASP A 388 11.09 -6.50 24.22
N ASN A 389 12.06 -6.25 23.33
CA ASN A 389 13.36 -5.67 23.71
C ASN A 389 13.39 -4.15 23.53
N ALA A 390 12.26 -3.45 23.70
CA ALA A 390 12.24 -2.00 23.69
C ALA A 390 13.17 -1.45 24.77
N ARG A 391 13.77 -0.28 24.49
CA ARG A 391 14.69 0.37 25.44
C ARG A 391 14.00 0.62 26.78
N THR A 392 12.72 0.95 26.76
CA THR A 392 11.87 1.19 27.94
C THR A 392 11.77 -0.02 28.87
N HIS A 393 11.71 -1.24 28.35
CA HIS A 393 11.70 -2.46 29.18
C HIS A 393 13.08 -2.86 29.72
N SER A 394 14.14 -2.43 29.04
CA SER A 394 15.53 -2.72 29.45
C SER A 394 16.17 -1.61 30.28
N ALA A 395 15.49 -0.46 30.41
CA ALA A 395 15.98 0.70 31.12
C ALA A 395 16.17 0.36 32.59
N ARG A 396 17.41 0.47 33.06
CA ARG A 396 17.75 0.15 34.45
C ARG A 396 17.71 1.41 35.27
N THR A 397 16.65 1.60 36.05
CA THR A 397 16.63 2.55 37.15
C THR A 397 16.86 1.78 38.44
N TYR A 398 17.99 2.03 39.10
CA TYR A 398 18.28 1.47 40.41
C TYR A 398 18.58 2.61 41.38
N ASN A 399 17.87 2.63 42.51
CA ASN A 399 18.03 3.68 43.50
C ASN A 399 19.19 3.33 44.44
N LEU A 400 20.01 4.33 44.77
CA LEU A 400 21.06 4.20 45.79
C LEU A 400 20.51 3.76 47.17
N SER A 401 19.21 3.94 47.42
CA SER A 401 18.51 3.41 48.60
C SER A 401 18.52 1.88 48.69
N ASP A 402 18.64 1.20 47.56
CA ASP A 402 18.53 -0.26 47.48
C ASP A 402 19.86 -0.97 47.72
N PHE A 403 20.96 -0.22 47.72
CA PHE A 403 22.28 -0.74 48.04
C PHE A 403 22.55 -0.64 49.55
N GLY A 404 23.15 -1.71 50.08
CA GLY A 404 23.73 -1.73 51.41
C GLY A 404 25.17 -1.19 51.43
N LYS A 405 25.69 -0.94 52.63
CA LYS A 405 27.02 -0.30 52.80
C LYS A 405 28.19 -1.24 52.52
N ARG A 406 28.10 -2.50 52.96
CA ARG A 406 29.25 -3.43 53.08
C ARG A 406 29.17 -4.59 52.09
N ILE A 407 30.26 -5.33 51.94
CA ILE A 407 30.29 -6.63 51.24
C ILE A 407 29.18 -7.55 51.74
N SER A 408 28.57 -8.32 50.82
CA SER A 408 27.47 -9.26 51.10
C SER A 408 26.22 -8.59 51.69
N THR A 409 26.02 -7.31 51.42
CA THR A 409 24.74 -6.63 51.73
C THR A 409 23.89 -6.45 50.48
N ARG A 410 22.69 -5.86 50.65
CA ARG A 410 21.70 -5.68 49.59
C ARG A 410 22.35 -5.03 48.36
N CYS A 411 22.19 -5.65 47.20
CA CYS A 411 22.65 -5.14 45.92
C CYS A 411 21.62 -5.54 44.87
N PRO A 412 20.91 -4.58 44.24
CA PRO A 412 19.80 -4.89 43.35
C PRO A 412 20.25 -5.34 41.95
N VAL A 413 21.53 -5.20 41.62
CA VAL A 413 22.03 -5.39 40.25
C VAL A 413 23.37 -6.12 40.23
N ASP A 414 23.62 -6.88 39.16
CA ASP A 414 24.89 -7.59 38.98
C ASP A 414 26.00 -6.72 38.40
N ARG A 415 25.63 -5.66 37.69
CA ARG A 415 26.54 -4.78 36.98
C ARG A 415 25.95 -3.38 36.81
N LEU A 416 26.75 -2.36 37.11
CA LEU A 416 26.51 -0.96 36.76
C LEU A 416 27.09 -0.69 35.37
N GLN A 417 26.36 0.04 34.53
CA GLN A 417 26.81 0.44 33.19
C GLN A 417 26.50 1.93 33.01
N TRP A 418 27.43 2.68 32.41
CA TRP A 418 27.27 4.10 32.14
C TRP A 418 28.12 4.54 30.96
N VAL A 419 27.88 5.76 30.50
CA VAL A 419 28.73 6.42 29.50
C VAL A 419 29.54 7.49 30.23
N ASP A 420 30.86 7.51 30.05
CA ASP A 420 31.71 8.54 30.64
C ASP A 420 31.65 9.86 29.85
N ASP A 421 32.29 10.91 30.39
CA ASP A 421 32.33 12.25 29.77
C ASP A 421 32.95 12.28 28.37
N LYS A 422 33.62 11.19 27.94
CA LYS A 422 34.22 11.02 26.61
C LYS A 422 33.34 10.22 25.66
N GLY A 423 32.13 9.84 26.08
CA GLY A 423 31.21 9.05 25.28
C GLY A 423 31.55 7.55 25.25
N ALA A 424 32.47 7.07 26.08
CA ALA A 424 32.84 5.67 26.12
C ALA A 424 31.95 4.89 27.09
N ALA A 425 31.49 3.71 26.67
CA ALA A 425 30.70 2.82 27.51
C ALA A 425 31.59 2.16 28.57
N GLN A 426 31.23 2.35 29.84
CA GLN A 426 31.88 1.81 31.01
C GLN A 426 30.99 0.78 31.70
N SER A 427 31.59 -0.18 32.41
CA SER A 427 30.84 -1.11 33.25
C SER A 427 31.62 -1.58 34.48
N LEU A 428 30.89 -1.75 35.59
CA LEU A 428 31.41 -2.25 36.85
C LEU A 428 30.59 -3.45 37.31
N SER A 429 31.23 -4.60 37.58
CA SER A 429 30.53 -5.70 38.23
C SER A 429 30.28 -5.37 39.70
N CYS A 430 29.05 -5.57 40.16
CA CYS A 430 28.64 -5.42 41.56
C CYS A 430 28.98 -6.64 42.42
N TYR A 431 29.68 -7.63 41.86
CA TYR A 431 30.13 -8.81 42.57
C TYR A 431 31.64 -8.98 42.42
N PHE A 432 32.30 -9.46 43.46
CA PHE A 432 33.72 -9.77 43.39
C PHE A 432 33.96 -10.95 42.44
N GLN A 433 34.75 -10.71 41.39
CA GLN A 433 35.09 -11.73 40.41
C GLN A 433 36.24 -12.62 40.88
N GLN A 434 37.09 -12.11 41.76
CA GLN A 434 38.32 -12.77 42.24
C GLN A 434 38.56 -12.46 43.74
N GLY A 435 39.52 -13.17 44.35
CA GLY A 435 39.93 -12.97 45.75
C GLY A 435 39.05 -13.67 46.78
N SER A 436 39.30 -13.39 48.06
CA SER A 436 38.63 -14.03 49.22
C SER A 436 37.13 -13.74 49.32
N ASN A 437 36.65 -12.71 48.61
CA ASN A 437 35.24 -12.33 48.56
C ASN A 437 34.54 -12.76 47.26
N ARG A 438 35.16 -13.60 46.42
CA ARG A 438 34.58 -14.03 45.14
C ARG A 438 33.13 -14.49 45.28
N GLY A 439 32.25 -13.99 44.40
CA GLY A 439 30.82 -14.30 44.40
C GLY A 439 29.98 -13.53 45.42
N LYS A 440 30.59 -12.73 46.31
CA LYS A 440 29.86 -11.84 47.22
C LYS A 440 29.54 -10.51 46.53
N SER A 441 28.40 -9.92 46.88
CA SER A 441 28.02 -8.58 46.43
C SER A 441 28.94 -7.52 47.03
N LYS A 442 29.21 -6.48 46.26
CA LYS A 442 29.89 -5.25 46.69
C LYS A 442 28.84 -4.32 47.31
N GLY A 443 29.15 -3.73 48.46
CA GLY A 443 28.35 -2.63 49.00
C GLY A 443 28.72 -1.30 48.33
N LEU A 444 27.99 -0.24 48.66
CA LEU A 444 28.32 1.11 48.17
C LEU A 444 29.74 1.55 48.55
N PHE A 445 30.27 1.07 49.68
CA PHE A 445 31.63 1.41 50.07
C PHE A 445 32.65 0.89 49.05
N GLU A 446 32.56 -0.38 48.67
CA GLU A 446 33.49 -0.99 47.71
C GLU A 446 33.29 -0.43 46.29
N ILE A 447 32.03 -0.16 45.91
CA ILE A 447 31.73 0.52 44.64
C ILE A 447 32.36 1.92 44.60
N ALA A 448 32.25 2.71 45.68
CA ALA A 448 32.84 4.04 45.75
C ALA A 448 34.38 4.01 45.68
N VAL A 449 35.02 2.99 46.26
CA VAL A 449 36.47 2.78 46.13
C VAL A 449 36.84 2.47 44.67
N GLU A 450 36.09 1.63 43.97
CA GLU A 450 36.34 1.31 42.55
C GLU A 450 36.05 2.49 41.61
N PHE A 451 35.18 3.42 42.02
CA PHE A 451 35.00 4.72 41.37
C PHE A 451 36.03 5.77 41.80
N ASN A 452 37.06 5.40 42.56
CA ASN A 452 38.15 6.26 43.03
C ASN A 452 37.75 7.39 44.00
N TYR A 453 36.59 7.32 44.64
CA TYR A 453 36.17 8.31 45.65
C TYR A 453 36.89 8.15 47.01
N ASN A 454 37.48 6.98 47.28
CA ASN A 454 38.22 6.66 48.51
C ASN A 454 37.54 7.14 49.83
N PRO A 455 36.28 6.74 50.09
CA PRO A 455 35.55 7.19 51.27
C PRO A 455 36.16 6.67 52.58
N SER A 456 36.02 7.46 53.65
CA SER A 456 36.41 7.01 55.01
C SER A 456 35.61 5.79 55.45
N PRO A 457 36.20 4.76 56.08
CA PRO A 457 35.48 3.60 56.60
C PRO A 457 34.33 3.96 57.57
N LYS A 458 34.46 5.10 58.26
CA LYS A 458 33.47 5.63 59.22
C LYS A 458 32.29 6.35 58.55
N LEU A 459 32.37 6.65 57.25
CA LEU A 459 31.35 7.39 56.50
C LEU A 459 29.99 6.67 56.57
N LYS A 460 28.91 7.38 56.89
CA LYS A 460 27.58 6.78 57.03
C LYS A 460 27.03 6.37 55.66
N LEU A 461 26.07 5.44 55.66
CA LEU A 461 25.43 4.99 54.42
C LEU A 461 24.71 6.14 53.69
N SER A 462 24.07 7.04 54.43
CA SER A 462 23.42 8.24 53.86
C SER A 462 24.42 9.16 53.14
N GLU A 463 25.60 9.35 53.73
CA GLU A 463 26.67 10.17 53.16
C GLU A 463 27.29 9.50 51.92
N LEU A 464 27.45 8.17 51.95
CA LEU A 464 27.86 7.38 50.77
C LEU A 464 26.88 7.50 49.61
N ARG A 465 25.57 7.51 49.90
CA ARG A 465 24.53 7.70 48.88
C ARG A 465 24.63 9.10 48.28
N GLN A 466 24.77 10.14 49.11
CA GLN A 466 24.95 11.51 48.60
C GLN A 466 26.22 11.64 47.74
N LEU A 467 27.33 11.01 48.16
CA LEU A 467 28.58 11.02 47.40
C LEU A 467 28.43 10.40 46.01
N LEU A 468 27.68 9.30 45.91
CA LEU A 468 27.50 8.56 44.66
C LEU A 468 26.31 9.06 43.80
N ALA A 469 25.43 9.90 44.35
CA ALA A 469 24.23 10.40 43.65
C ALA A 469 24.54 11.18 42.37
N HIS A 470 25.75 11.72 42.26
CA HIS A 470 26.21 12.48 41.10
C HIS A 470 27.07 11.67 40.14
N HIS A 471 27.37 10.41 40.45
CA HIS A 471 28.16 9.58 39.56
C HIS A 471 27.30 9.10 38.37
N PRO A 472 27.78 9.17 37.12
CA PRO A 472 26.99 8.80 35.92
C PRO A 472 26.37 7.40 36.00
N ALA A 473 27.04 6.46 36.66
CA ALA A 473 26.50 5.12 36.92
C ALA A 473 25.17 5.06 37.68
N PHE A 474 24.79 6.14 38.37
CA PHE A 474 23.56 6.27 39.16
C PHE A 474 22.67 7.43 38.70
N GLN A 475 22.98 8.07 37.56
CA GLN A 475 22.26 9.22 37.02
C GLN A 475 21.41 8.88 35.77
N ASN A 476 21.02 7.60 35.63
CA ASN A 476 20.27 7.12 34.45
C ASN A 476 18.98 7.91 34.17
#